data_AF-Q6CNA6-F1
#
_entry.id   AF-Q6CNA6-F1
#
_cell.length_a   1.000
_cell.length_b   1.000
_cell.length_c   1.000
_cell.angle_alpha   90.00
_cell.angle_beta   90.00
_cell.angle_gamma   90.00
#
_symmetry.space_group_name_H-M   'P 1'
#
loop_
_entity.id
_entity.type
_entity.pdbx_description
1 polymer ?
#
loop_
_entity_poly.entity_id
_entity_poly.type
_entity_poly.pdbx_seq_one_letter_code
_entity_poly.pdbx_strand_id
1 'polypeptide(L)'
;MSSSEGKEANVLLIGSGGVGTIVAYGIDYVGKSRLDIVVRRDYDQVSKNGYDIDSCDYGQISNWKPTNIYPSADAAAEEANASGLKYDFIVICTKNLPDVLKLEDVVAPLVTDEYTTIVLMQNGFDLARPFFAKFPKNVVVSGVSHIGSHNHNGKVKQTQQDRTYIAYFENPNLDHEIQEHNTKRFISIYSNDKNSCGYYPSAKENRYMKLVYNATMNTVCALTGVDTGRLEYSGGLEKISIPAMREVVAVAKADGVDLPANCISNAIHSDDGDWFTPSMAVDVQKGNPIELEVIVGNLLTVARELNVETPTLNLLYELLKVVQFRLKEKQGLVSLPEKRPIHDKFWC
;
A
#
# COMPACT_ATOMS: atom_id res chain seq x y z
N MET A 1 4.94 31.14 -13.13
CA MET A 1 5.91 30.11 -12.70
C MET A 1 6.84 30.74 -11.67
N SER A 2 6.43 30.76 -10.39
CA SER A 2 7.34 31.22 -9.33
C SER A 2 8.11 30.01 -8.78
N SER A 3 9.42 30.14 -8.76
CA SER A 3 10.39 29.23 -8.14
C SER A 3 9.94 28.74 -6.76
N SER A 4 9.54 27.46 -6.66
CA SER A 4 9.32 26.75 -5.39
C SER A 4 10.59 26.08 -4.85
N GLU A 5 11.74 26.26 -5.52
CA GLU A 5 13.03 25.80 -5.03
C GLU A 5 13.41 26.58 -3.77
N GLY A 6 13.22 25.95 -2.60
CA GLY A 6 13.54 26.52 -1.29
C GLY A 6 12.35 26.70 -0.34
N LYS A 7 11.11 26.44 -0.78
CA LYS A 7 9.96 26.43 0.14
C LYS A 7 9.79 25.05 0.76
N GLU A 8 9.77 25.00 2.09
CA GLU A 8 9.43 23.82 2.88
C GLU A 8 8.10 23.22 2.41
N ALA A 9 8.07 21.91 2.15
CA ALA A 9 6.85 21.23 1.70
C ALA A 9 5.94 20.89 2.89
N ASN A 10 4.65 21.20 2.78
CA ASN A 10 3.66 20.75 3.76
C ASN A 10 3.23 19.33 3.44
N VAL A 11 3.51 18.40 4.34
CA VAL A 11 3.21 16.97 4.16
C VAL A 11 2.24 16.51 5.23
N LEU A 12 1.20 15.79 4.83
CA LEU A 12 0.36 15.03 5.74
C LEU A 12 0.52 13.54 5.44
N LEU A 13 0.96 12.76 6.44
CA LEU A 13 1.00 11.30 6.33
C LEU A 13 -0.18 10.67 7.07
N ILE A 14 -0.94 9.84 6.36
CA ILE A 14 -2.10 9.12 6.90
C ILE A 14 -1.74 7.65 7.03
N GLY A 15 -1.76 7.14 8.26
CA GLY A 15 -1.45 5.74 8.56
C GLY A 15 -0.02 5.51 9.03
N SER A 16 0.33 6.06 10.19
CA SER A 16 1.61 5.84 10.88
C SER A 16 1.68 4.51 11.66
N GLY A 17 1.46 3.41 10.92
CA GLY A 17 1.83 2.07 11.37
C GLY A 17 3.34 1.83 11.28
N GLY A 18 3.80 0.58 11.21
CA GLY A 18 5.24 0.30 11.05
C GLY A 18 5.85 1.01 9.84
N VAL A 19 5.33 0.73 8.64
CA VAL A 19 5.84 1.32 7.39
C VAL A 19 5.65 2.84 7.38
N GLY A 20 4.45 3.31 7.71
CA GLY A 20 4.14 4.73 7.71
C GLY A 20 5.02 5.54 8.66
N THR A 21 5.39 5.03 9.83
CA THR A 21 6.32 5.73 10.74
C THR A 21 7.73 5.82 10.18
N ILE A 22 8.24 4.77 9.51
CA ILE A 22 9.57 4.83 8.86
C ILE A 22 9.56 5.81 7.69
N VAL A 23 8.51 5.81 6.86
CA VAL A 23 8.34 6.80 5.78
C VAL A 23 8.26 8.22 6.35
N ALA A 24 7.47 8.43 7.41
CA ALA A 24 7.32 9.71 8.08
C ALA A 24 8.67 10.21 8.64
N TYR A 25 9.39 9.35 9.35
CA TYR A 25 10.71 9.67 9.89
C TYR A 25 11.72 9.94 8.77
N GLY A 26 11.70 9.17 7.69
CA GLY A 26 12.57 9.37 6.54
C GLY A 26 12.34 10.71 5.83
N ILE A 27 11.09 11.17 5.75
CA ILE A 27 10.73 12.51 5.24
C ILE A 27 11.24 13.61 6.19
N ASP A 28 10.97 13.47 7.49
CA ASP A 28 11.41 14.42 8.52
C ASP A 28 12.95 14.53 8.59
N TYR A 29 13.65 13.41 8.44
CA TYR A 29 15.12 13.32 8.44
C TYR A 29 15.78 14.19 7.36
N VAL A 30 15.13 14.42 6.22
CA VAL A 30 15.68 15.29 5.15
C VAL A 30 15.69 16.75 5.57
N GLY A 31 14.80 17.16 6.48
CA GLY A 31 14.71 18.54 6.97
C GLY A 31 14.20 19.55 5.95
N LYS A 32 13.38 19.11 4.98
CA LYS A 32 12.81 19.96 3.90
C LYS A 32 11.29 20.04 3.90
N SER A 33 10.64 19.54 4.95
CA SER A 33 9.19 19.47 5.04
C SER A 33 8.67 19.72 6.44
N ARG A 34 7.54 20.42 6.51
CA ARG A 34 6.68 20.46 7.70
C ARG A 34 5.78 19.24 7.63
N LEU A 35 6.05 18.26 8.48
CA LEU A 35 5.35 16.99 8.50
C LEU A 35 4.26 16.97 9.57
N ASP A 36 3.04 16.67 9.16
CA ASP A 36 1.94 16.29 10.04
C ASP A 36 1.60 14.81 9.83
N ILE A 37 1.08 14.14 10.86
CA ILE A 37 0.62 12.75 10.74
C ILE A 37 -0.79 12.55 11.29
N VAL A 38 -1.52 11.58 10.73
CA VAL A 38 -2.78 11.06 11.27
C VAL A 38 -2.53 9.69 11.91
N VAL A 39 -2.76 9.60 13.22
CA VAL A 39 -2.64 8.38 14.03
C VAL A 39 -4.03 8.04 14.55
N ARG A 40 -4.53 6.82 14.31
CA ARG A 40 -5.84 6.40 14.85
C ARG A 40 -5.71 5.59 16.14
N ARG A 41 -5.06 4.42 16.07
CA ARG A 41 -5.03 3.46 17.19
C ARG A 41 -4.13 3.91 18.34
N ASP A 42 -2.95 4.44 18.01
CA ASP A 42 -1.93 4.77 19.01
C ASP A 42 -1.91 6.28 19.35
N TYR A 43 -2.95 7.03 18.97
CA TYR A 43 -2.97 8.49 19.06
C TYR A 43 -2.62 9.02 20.45
N ASP A 44 -3.28 8.49 21.49
CA ASP A 44 -3.09 8.96 22.87
C ASP A 44 -1.66 8.74 23.38
N GLN A 45 -1.03 7.63 22.99
CA GLN A 45 0.35 7.32 23.39
C GLN A 45 1.33 8.18 22.60
N VAL A 46 1.18 8.26 21.28
CA VAL A 46 2.14 8.92 20.37
C VAL A 46 2.08 10.43 20.53
N SER A 47 0.88 11.02 20.68
CA SER A 47 0.73 12.46 20.91
C SER A 47 1.44 12.91 22.18
N LYS A 48 1.40 12.10 23.25
CA LYS A 48 2.05 12.40 24.53
C LYS A 48 3.54 12.11 24.53
N ASN A 49 3.94 10.93 24.06
CA ASN A 49 5.30 10.43 24.25
C ASN A 49 6.14 10.38 22.98
N GLY A 50 5.53 10.47 21.80
CA GLY A 50 6.20 10.24 20.52
C GLY A 50 6.40 8.76 20.22
N TYR A 51 7.12 8.49 19.14
CA TYR A 51 7.53 7.15 18.74
C TYR A 51 8.94 6.82 19.26
N ASP A 52 9.11 5.58 19.70
CA ASP A 52 10.43 4.97 19.85
C ASP A 52 10.69 4.11 18.62
N ILE A 53 11.78 4.35 17.90
CA ILE A 53 12.11 3.68 16.65
C ILE A 53 13.44 2.93 16.84
N ASP A 54 13.40 1.62 16.68
CA ASP A 54 14.56 0.72 16.54
C ASP A 54 14.70 0.37 15.06
N SER A 55 15.63 1.03 14.37
CA SER A 55 15.76 0.97 12.92
C SER A 55 17.12 0.46 12.47
N CYS A 56 17.10 -0.46 11.50
CA CYS A 56 18.31 -0.88 10.80
C CYS A 56 18.94 0.23 9.92
N ASP A 57 18.17 1.26 9.54
CA ASP A 57 18.65 2.38 8.72
C ASP A 57 19.08 3.58 9.57
N TYR A 58 18.32 3.88 10.64
CA TYR A 58 18.44 5.11 11.43
C TYR A 58 18.97 4.90 12.85
N GLY A 59 19.15 3.66 13.29
CA GLY A 59 19.56 3.34 14.66
C GLY A 59 18.42 3.47 15.67
N GLN A 60 18.74 3.86 16.90
CA GLN A 60 17.76 4.04 17.98
C GLN A 60 17.35 5.51 18.09
N ILE A 61 16.05 5.76 18.00
CA ILE A 61 15.44 7.09 18.13
C ILE A 61 14.38 7.01 19.21
N SER A 62 14.41 7.95 20.16
CA SER A 62 13.46 7.99 21.26
C SER A 62 12.58 9.22 21.19
N ASN A 63 11.30 9.05 21.51
CA ASN A 63 10.30 10.13 21.61
C ASN A 63 10.20 11.01 20.36
N TRP A 64 10.40 10.46 19.15
CA TRP A 64 10.26 11.23 17.92
C TRP A 64 8.82 11.71 17.72
N LYS A 65 8.67 12.98 17.32
CA LYS A 65 7.38 13.58 16.97
C LYS A 65 7.50 14.42 15.70
N PRO A 66 6.52 14.35 14.79
CA PRO A 66 6.39 15.28 13.68
C PRO A 66 5.88 16.65 14.19
N THR A 67 5.66 17.61 13.28
CA THR A 67 5.15 18.94 13.62
C THR A 67 3.80 18.86 14.33
N ASN A 68 2.83 18.13 13.76
CA ASN A 68 1.53 17.88 14.40
C ASN A 68 1.09 16.42 14.27
N ILE A 69 0.30 15.98 15.23
CA ILE A 69 -0.30 14.64 15.28
C ILE A 69 -1.80 14.82 15.43
N TYR A 70 -2.58 14.27 14.51
CA TYR A 70 -4.04 14.35 14.50
C TYR A 70 -4.66 12.96 14.73
N PRO A 71 -5.83 12.87 15.41
CA PRO A 71 -6.51 11.60 15.65
C PRO A 71 -7.27 11.07 14.42
N SER A 72 -7.57 11.95 13.46
CA SER A 72 -8.31 11.63 12.23
C SER A 72 -7.94 12.58 11.10
N ALA A 73 -8.30 12.20 9.87
CA ALA A 73 -8.19 13.08 8.71
C ALA A 73 -9.09 14.31 8.83
N ASP A 74 -10.29 14.16 9.41
CA ASP A 74 -11.22 15.27 9.66
C ASP A 74 -10.63 16.31 10.62
N ALA A 75 -9.98 15.86 11.72
CA ALA A 75 -9.34 16.76 12.67
C ALA A 75 -8.16 17.52 12.03
N ALA A 76 -7.39 16.85 11.16
CA ALA A 76 -6.36 17.51 10.37
C ALA A 76 -6.96 18.54 9.38
N ALA A 77 -8.11 18.21 8.77
CA ALA A 77 -8.78 19.09 7.83
C ALA A 77 -9.38 20.33 8.51
N GLU A 78 -9.96 20.18 9.71
CA GLU A 78 -10.47 21.29 10.52
C GLU A 78 -9.35 22.30 10.83
N GLU A 79 -8.20 21.83 11.31
CA GLU A 79 -7.04 22.68 11.60
C GLU A 79 -6.47 23.32 10.33
N ALA A 80 -6.38 22.55 9.24
CA ALA A 80 -5.88 23.07 7.97
C ALA A 80 -6.78 24.18 7.42
N ASN A 81 -8.10 24.01 7.51
CA ASN A 81 -9.08 25.02 7.11
C ASN A 81 -9.02 26.28 8.00
N ALA A 82 -8.86 26.11 9.31
CA ALA A 82 -8.77 27.23 10.25
C ALA A 82 -7.50 28.07 10.05
N SER A 83 -6.38 27.42 9.74
CA SER A 83 -5.07 28.07 9.54
C SER A 83 -4.80 28.50 8.10
N GLY A 84 -5.62 28.06 7.14
CA GLY A 84 -5.37 28.25 5.70
C GLY A 84 -4.22 27.38 5.16
N LEU A 85 -3.80 26.36 5.92
CA LEU A 85 -2.77 25.41 5.52
C LEU A 85 -3.25 24.55 4.34
N LYS A 86 -2.37 24.36 3.36
CA LYS A 86 -2.57 23.43 2.25
C LYS A 86 -1.40 22.45 2.21
N TYR A 87 -1.71 21.17 2.02
CA TYR A 87 -0.71 20.12 1.88
C TYR A 87 -0.25 20.00 0.43
N ASP A 88 1.06 20.10 0.23
CA ASP A 88 1.71 19.77 -1.04
C ASP A 88 1.60 18.27 -1.32
N PHE A 89 1.77 17.45 -0.28
CA PHE A 89 1.71 16.00 -0.37
C PHE A 89 0.80 15.42 0.71
N ILE A 90 -0.12 14.54 0.29
CA ILE A 90 -0.86 13.65 1.19
C ILE A 90 -0.34 12.24 0.96
N VAL A 91 0.40 11.70 1.92
CA VAL A 91 1.04 10.37 1.85
C VAL A 91 0.17 9.35 2.56
N ILE A 92 -0.29 8.34 1.83
CA ILE A 92 -1.20 7.31 2.34
C ILE A 92 -0.42 6.02 2.56
N CYS A 93 -0.26 5.65 3.83
CA CYS A 93 0.46 4.46 4.32
C CYS A 93 -0.44 3.50 5.11
N THR A 94 -1.75 3.74 5.13
CA THR A 94 -2.74 2.80 5.72
C THR A 94 -2.79 1.50 4.91
N LYS A 95 -3.42 0.46 5.46
CA LYS A 95 -3.83 -0.69 4.66
C LYS A 95 -4.94 -0.28 3.68
N ASN A 96 -4.91 -0.77 2.44
CA ASN A 96 -5.95 -0.47 1.46
C ASN A 96 -7.06 -1.55 1.46
N LEU A 97 -8.22 -1.20 2.00
CA LEU A 97 -9.37 -2.09 2.18
C LEU A 97 -10.65 -1.42 1.62
N PRO A 98 -10.81 -1.30 0.29
CA PRO A 98 -11.92 -0.55 -0.30
C PRO A 98 -13.30 -1.14 0.01
N ASP A 99 -13.37 -2.42 0.40
CA ASP A 99 -14.57 -3.10 0.87
C ASP A 99 -14.87 -2.84 2.38
N VAL A 100 -14.05 -2.03 3.05
CA VAL A 100 -14.20 -1.59 4.43
C VAL A 100 -14.23 -0.06 4.53
N LEU A 101 -13.27 0.62 3.89
CA LEU A 101 -13.13 2.07 3.91
C LEU A 101 -12.46 2.56 2.61
N LYS A 102 -13.12 3.48 1.92
CA LYS A 102 -12.60 4.15 0.72
C LYS A 102 -11.69 5.31 1.10
N LEU A 103 -10.42 5.24 0.72
CA LEU A 103 -9.42 6.22 1.17
C LEU A 103 -9.54 7.55 0.42
N GLU A 104 -10.00 7.53 -0.82
CA GLU A 104 -10.39 8.71 -1.58
C GLU A 104 -11.53 9.50 -0.90
N ASP A 105 -12.35 8.85 -0.09
CA ASP A 105 -13.36 9.52 0.74
C ASP A 105 -12.75 10.15 1.99
N VAL A 106 -11.85 9.43 2.66
CA VAL A 106 -11.15 9.89 3.86
C VAL A 106 -10.29 11.14 3.60
N VAL A 107 -9.59 11.20 2.46
CA VAL A 107 -8.66 12.30 2.18
C VAL A 107 -9.30 13.49 1.49
N ALA A 108 -10.54 13.36 1.01
CA ALA A 108 -11.19 14.42 0.23
C ALA A 108 -11.22 15.80 0.90
N PRO A 109 -11.46 15.94 2.21
CA PRO A 109 -11.45 17.25 2.87
C PRO A 109 -10.06 17.93 2.90
N LEU A 110 -8.99 17.19 2.63
CA LEU A 110 -7.60 17.65 2.72
C LEU A 110 -6.98 17.94 1.34
N VAL A 111 -7.56 17.38 0.28
CA VAL A 111 -7.06 17.53 -1.09
C VAL A 111 -7.44 18.90 -1.64
N THR A 112 -6.44 19.69 -2.01
CA THR A 112 -6.65 20.91 -2.79
C THR A 112 -6.58 20.59 -4.28
N ASP A 113 -7.63 20.92 -5.04
CA ASP A 113 -7.71 20.74 -6.50
C ASP A 113 -6.51 21.37 -7.21
N GLU A 114 -5.97 20.68 -8.21
CA GLU A 114 -4.81 21.10 -9.03
C GLU A 114 -3.49 21.38 -8.26
N TYR A 115 -3.48 21.21 -6.93
CA TYR A 115 -2.34 21.56 -6.06
C TYR A 115 -1.76 20.34 -5.34
N THR A 116 -2.58 19.61 -4.61
CA THR A 116 -2.12 18.52 -3.75
C THR A 116 -1.70 17.33 -4.60
N THR A 117 -0.50 16.79 -4.34
CA THR A 117 -0.06 15.49 -4.87
C THR A 117 -0.42 14.39 -3.88
N ILE A 118 -1.12 13.36 -4.35
CA ILE A 118 -1.54 12.22 -3.53
C ILE A 118 -0.51 11.12 -3.71
N VAL A 119 0.11 10.63 -2.63
CA VAL A 119 1.16 9.61 -2.68
C VAL A 119 0.63 8.31 -2.07
N LEU A 120 0.55 7.25 -2.87
CA LEU A 120 0.04 5.94 -2.47
C LEU A 120 1.19 4.98 -2.22
N MET A 121 1.56 4.81 -0.94
CA MET A 121 2.64 3.92 -0.49
C MET A 121 2.16 2.48 -0.23
N GLN A 122 0.88 2.22 -0.53
CA GLN A 122 0.19 0.98 -0.19
C GLN A 122 0.52 -0.15 -1.18
N ASN A 123 0.38 -1.39 -0.70
CA ASN A 123 0.40 -2.56 -1.57
C ASN A 123 -0.80 -2.55 -2.53
N GLY A 124 -0.70 -3.39 -3.55
CA GLY A 124 -1.76 -3.58 -4.54
C GLY A 124 -1.43 -2.96 -5.89
N PHE A 125 -2.39 -3.05 -6.78
CA PHE A 125 -2.29 -2.74 -8.20
C PHE A 125 -3.45 -1.86 -8.61
N ASP A 126 -3.20 -1.00 -9.61
CA ASP A 126 -4.24 -0.14 -10.18
C ASP A 126 -4.93 0.77 -9.15
N LEU A 127 -4.15 1.27 -8.19
CA LEU A 127 -4.66 2.01 -7.02
C LEU A 127 -5.20 3.40 -7.37
N ALA A 128 -4.78 3.98 -8.49
CA ALA A 128 -5.08 5.36 -8.82
C ALA A 128 -6.49 5.58 -9.39
N ARG A 129 -7.16 4.54 -9.92
CA ARG A 129 -8.52 4.68 -10.50
C ARG A 129 -9.51 5.42 -9.61
N PRO A 130 -9.73 5.05 -8.33
CA PRO A 130 -10.64 5.79 -7.47
C PRO A 130 -10.19 7.24 -7.21
N PHE A 131 -8.88 7.49 -7.13
CA PHE A 131 -8.35 8.83 -6.93
C PHE A 131 -8.49 9.71 -8.16
N PHE A 132 -8.27 9.19 -9.37
CA PHE A 132 -8.51 9.94 -10.61
C PHE A 132 -9.99 10.21 -10.85
N ALA A 133 -10.87 9.26 -10.52
CA ALA A 133 -12.31 9.48 -10.61
C ALA A 133 -12.78 10.64 -9.71
N LYS A 134 -12.14 10.83 -8.56
CA LYS A 134 -12.52 11.86 -7.58
C LYS A 134 -11.74 13.16 -7.70
N PHE A 135 -10.47 13.09 -8.06
CA PHE A 135 -9.51 14.19 -8.16
C PHE A 135 -8.86 14.18 -9.55
N PRO A 136 -9.64 14.40 -10.63
CA PRO A 136 -9.19 14.19 -12.01
C PRO A 136 -8.04 15.12 -12.42
N LYS A 137 -7.80 16.21 -11.70
CA LYS A 137 -6.75 17.20 -11.98
C LYS A 137 -5.58 17.15 -10.99
N ASN A 138 -5.51 16.15 -10.13
CA ASN A 138 -4.42 16.00 -9.17
C ASN A 138 -3.41 14.95 -9.65
N VAL A 139 -2.15 15.16 -9.29
CA VAL A 139 -1.09 14.17 -9.50
C VAL A 139 -1.24 13.06 -8.46
N VAL A 140 -1.17 11.81 -8.91
CA VAL A 140 -1.14 10.63 -8.03
C VAL A 140 0.18 9.89 -8.22
N VAL A 141 0.95 9.82 -7.14
CA VAL A 141 2.25 9.15 -7.08
C VAL A 141 2.09 7.74 -6.53
N SER A 142 2.71 6.78 -7.18
CA SER A 142 2.89 5.41 -6.74
C SER A 142 4.18 5.26 -5.96
N GLY A 143 4.09 4.82 -4.70
CA GLY A 143 5.22 4.30 -3.95
C GLY A 143 5.13 2.80 -3.76
N VAL A 144 6.12 2.07 -4.28
CA VAL A 144 6.28 0.63 -4.01
C VAL A 144 7.39 0.47 -2.98
N SER A 145 7.00 0.34 -1.72
CA SER A 145 7.93 0.17 -0.60
C SER A 145 8.26 -1.30 -0.33
N HIS A 146 9.53 -1.55 -0.02
CA HIS A 146 10.08 -2.81 0.50
C HIS A 146 10.65 -2.60 1.91
N ILE A 147 9.87 -1.95 2.78
CA ILE A 147 10.19 -1.81 4.21
C ILE A 147 9.62 -2.99 5.00
N GLY A 148 10.47 -3.63 5.79
CA GLY A 148 10.09 -4.60 6.81
C GLY A 148 10.02 -3.89 8.16
N SER A 149 8.81 -3.62 8.67
CA SER A 149 8.66 -2.99 9.98
C SER A 149 7.33 -3.31 10.67
N HIS A 150 7.35 -3.19 12.00
CA HIS A 150 6.19 -3.42 12.85
C HIS A 150 6.08 -2.33 13.90
N ASN A 151 4.85 -1.85 14.14
CA ASN A 151 4.53 -0.95 15.23
C ASN A 151 3.78 -1.72 16.32
N HIS A 152 4.19 -1.53 17.56
CA HIS A 152 3.49 -1.97 18.75
C HIS A 152 3.36 -0.80 19.74
N ASN A 153 2.22 -0.09 19.70
CA ASN A 153 1.86 1.00 20.61
C ASN A 153 2.93 2.11 20.66
N GLY A 154 3.32 2.63 19.49
CA GLY A 154 4.33 3.67 19.35
C GLY A 154 5.77 3.18 19.37
N LYS A 155 6.00 1.87 19.59
CA LYS A 155 7.32 1.25 19.47
C LYS A 155 7.46 0.61 18.11
N VAL A 156 8.25 1.22 17.24
CA VAL A 156 8.47 0.77 15.86
C VAL A 156 9.79 0.04 15.76
N LYS A 157 9.76 -1.17 15.22
CA LYS A 157 10.95 -1.93 14.87
C LYS A 157 11.02 -2.09 13.36
N GLN A 158 12.08 -1.61 12.73
CA GLN A 158 12.38 -1.82 11.32
C GLN A 158 13.48 -2.86 11.18
N THR A 159 13.18 -3.93 10.44
CA THR A 159 14.06 -5.09 10.23
C THR A 159 14.63 -5.18 8.83
N GLN A 160 14.02 -4.53 7.83
CA GLN A 160 14.53 -4.45 6.46
C GLN A 160 14.68 -2.99 6.03
N GLN A 161 15.74 -2.74 5.25
CA GLN A 161 16.08 -1.40 4.76
C GLN A 161 14.95 -0.79 3.96
N ASP A 162 14.78 0.53 4.05
CA ASP A 162 13.86 1.28 3.22
C ASP A 162 14.36 1.34 1.78
N ARG A 163 13.82 0.43 0.95
CA ARG A 163 13.95 0.46 -0.50
C ARG A 163 12.60 0.79 -1.11
N THR A 164 12.47 1.98 -1.66
CA THR A 164 11.20 2.49 -2.16
C THR A 164 11.34 2.99 -3.60
N TYR A 165 10.50 2.43 -4.46
CA TYR A 165 10.43 2.74 -5.88
C TYR A 165 9.29 3.74 -6.09
N ILE A 166 9.60 4.96 -6.51
CA ILE A 166 8.65 6.04 -6.68
C ILE A 166 8.44 6.34 -8.17
N ALA A 167 7.19 6.38 -8.60
CA ALA A 167 6.76 6.75 -9.95
C ALA A 167 5.41 7.46 -9.87
N TYR A 168 4.93 8.13 -10.93
CA TYR A 168 3.53 8.57 -10.97
C TYR A 168 2.66 7.56 -11.71
N PHE A 169 1.36 7.55 -11.38
CA PHE A 169 0.36 6.94 -12.23
C PHE A 169 0.01 7.93 -13.33
N GLU A 170 -0.04 7.47 -14.58
CA GLU A 170 -0.39 8.30 -15.73
C GLU A 170 -1.81 8.84 -15.61
N ASN A 171 -1.96 10.14 -15.38
CA ASN A 171 -3.23 10.86 -15.44
C ASN A 171 -3.37 11.52 -16.83
N PRO A 172 -4.31 11.07 -17.68
CA PRO A 172 -4.47 11.60 -19.03
C PRO A 172 -4.96 13.06 -19.08
N ASN A 173 -5.41 13.62 -17.94
CA ASN A 173 -5.87 15.01 -17.86
C ASN A 173 -4.75 16.01 -17.54
N LEU A 174 -3.52 15.55 -17.34
CA LEU A 174 -2.39 16.36 -16.91
C LEU A 174 -1.17 16.17 -17.81
N ASP A 175 -0.39 17.23 -17.99
CA ASP A 175 0.89 17.15 -18.70
C ASP A 175 1.88 16.23 -17.95
N HIS A 176 2.59 15.38 -18.68
CA HIS A 176 3.62 14.49 -18.13
C HIS A 176 4.66 15.25 -17.30
N GLU A 177 5.04 16.46 -17.72
CA GLU A 177 6.04 17.28 -17.04
C GLU A 177 5.61 17.66 -15.61
N ILE A 178 4.32 17.95 -15.39
CA ILE A 178 3.80 18.30 -14.05
C ILE A 178 3.81 17.07 -13.15
N GLN A 179 3.42 15.92 -13.68
CA GLN A 179 3.39 14.66 -12.94
C GLN A 179 4.80 14.21 -12.56
N GLU A 180 5.74 14.28 -13.49
CA GLU A 180 7.15 13.97 -13.25
C GLU A 180 7.80 14.96 -12.28
N HIS A 181 7.54 16.26 -12.44
CA HIS A 181 8.05 17.30 -11.55
C HIS A 181 7.61 17.07 -10.10
N ASN A 182 6.32 16.87 -9.86
CA ASN A 182 5.79 16.62 -8.52
C ASN A 182 6.33 15.31 -7.91
N THR A 183 6.53 14.29 -8.74
CA THR A 183 7.14 13.02 -8.31
C THR A 183 8.59 13.21 -7.88
N LYS A 184 9.41 13.90 -8.67
CA LYS A 184 10.80 14.23 -8.32
C LYS A 184 10.87 15.14 -7.09
N ARG A 185 9.92 16.07 -6.94
CA ARG A 185 9.80 16.92 -5.75
C ARG A 185 9.55 16.06 -4.50
N PHE A 186 8.63 15.10 -4.56
CA PHE A 186 8.39 14.16 -3.45
C PHE A 186 9.66 13.36 -3.10
N ILE A 187 10.37 12.84 -4.10
CA ILE A 187 11.63 12.12 -3.88
C ILE A 187 12.65 13.02 -3.18
N SER A 188 12.76 14.30 -3.56
CA SER A 188 13.75 15.21 -2.99
C SER A 188 13.54 15.58 -1.51
N ILE A 189 12.35 15.30 -0.97
CA ILE A 189 12.01 15.47 0.46
C ILE A 189 11.98 14.14 1.22
N TYR A 190 12.22 13.00 0.57
CA TYR A 190 12.17 11.67 1.19
C TYR A 190 13.49 10.89 1.05
N SER A 191 14.17 10.99 -0.09
CA SER A 191 15.46 10.33 -0.32
C SER A 191 16.58 10.98 0.50
N ASN A 192 17.36 10.16 1.21
CA ASN A 192 18.49 10.56 2.04
C ASN A 192 19.60 9.49 2.02
N ASP A 193 20.67 9.70 2.78
CA ASP A 193 21.83 8.80 2.83
C ASP A 193 21.58 7.48 3.58
N LYS A 194 20.41 7.30 4.21
CA LYS A 194 20.04 6.09 4.97
C LYS A 194 19.06 5.19 4.24
N ASN A 195 18.31 5.71 3.27
CA ASN A 195 17.35 4.94 2.49
C ASN A 195 17.73 4.85 1.00
N SER A 196 17.06 3.92 0.30
CA SER A 196 17.12 3.79 -1.14
C SER A 196 15.76 4.15 -1.72
N CYS A 197 15.48 5.45 -1.80
CA CYS A 197 14.28 5.99 -2.41
C CYS A 197 14.64 6.63 -3.76
N GLY A 198 14.04 6.16 -4.85
CA GLY A 198 14.44 6.57 -6.20
C GLY A 198 13.28 6.68 -7.19
N TYR A 199 13.50 7.46 -8.24
CA TYR A 199 12.57 7.57 -9.37
C TYR A 199 12.64 6.32 -10.25
N TYR A 200 11.50 5.77 -10.59
CA TYR A 200 11.37 4.69 -11.55
C TYR A 200 10.43 5.09 -12.68
N PRO A 201 10.76 4.76 -13.94
CA PRO A 201 9.98 5.24 -15.09
C PRO A 201 8.55 4.70 -15.13
N SER A 202 8.29 3.50 -14.60
CA SER A 202 7.00 2.83 -14.73
C SER A 202 6.44 2.37 -13.39
N ALA A 203 5.38 3.04 -12.93
CA ALA A 203 4.59 2.58 -11.78
C ALA A 203 3.98 1.19 -12.06
N LYS A 204 3.55 0.96 -13.30
CA LYS A 204 2.90 -0.27 -13.74
C LYS A 204 3.85 -1.47 -13.66
N GLU A 205 5.06 -1.33 -14.19
CA GLU A 205 6.09 -2.38 -14.15
C GLU A 205 6.45 -2.76 -12.72
N ASN A 206 6.75 -1.77 -11.86
CA ASN A 206 7.09 -2.02 -10.46
C ASN A 206 5.96 -2.74 -9.71
N ARG A 207 4.71 -2.36 -9.95
CA ARG A 207 3.56 -3.01 -9.30
C ARG A 207 3.33 -4.42 -9.81
N TYR A 208 3.46 -4.67 -11.12
CA TYR A 208 3.39 -6.03 -11.65
C TYR A 208 4.50 -6.93 -11.11
N MET A 209 5.74 -6.44 -11.06
CA MET A 209 6.86 -7.18 -10.43
C MET A 209 6.53 -7.61 -9.00
N LYS A 210 5.93 -6.71 -8.20
CA LYS A 210 5.50 -7.04 -6.84
C LYS A 210 4.29 -7.97 -6.80
N LEU A 211 3.37 -7.89 -7.76
CA LEU A 211 2.21 -8.77 -7.86
C LEU A 211 2.58 -10.22 -8.17
N VAL A 212 3.68 -10.48 -8.89
CA VAL A 212 4.15 -11.86 -9.13
C VAL A 212 4.24 -12.62 -7.81
N TYR A 213 4.71 -11.99 -6.74
CA TYR A 213 4.70 -12.57 -5.39
C TYR A 213 3.35 -12.36 -4.68
N ASN A 214 2.86 -11.12 -4.61
CA ASN A 214 1.73 -10.76 -3.74
C ASN A 214 0.39 -11.36 -4.15
N ALA A 215 0.15 -11.59 -5.44
CA ALA A 215 -1.08 -12.21 -5.92
C ALA A 215 -1.04 -13.75 -5.86
N THR A 216 0.13 -14.34 -5.55
CA THR A 216 0.37 -15.78 -5.71
C THR A 216 0.86 -16.44 -4.40
N MET A 217 2.14 -16.36 -4.04
CA MET A 217 2.67 -16.98 -2.82
C MET A 217 2.00 -16.40 -1.57
N ASN A 218 1.87 -15.07 -1.51
CA ASN A 218 1.23 -14.40 -0.37
C ASN A 218 -0.23 -14.86 -0.18
N THR A 219 -0.98 -15.00 -1.28
CA THR A 219 -2.39 -15.43 -1.25
C THR A 219 -2.54 -16.92 -0.93
N VAL A 220 -1.67 -17.78 -1.46
CA VAL A 220 -1.67 -19.22 -1.16
C VAL A 220 -1.30 -19.46 0.30
N CYS A 221 -0.26 -18.79 0.81
CA CYS A 221 0.09 -18.81 2.23
C CYS A 221 -1.07 -18.32 3.11
N ALA A 222 -1.77 -17.26 2.70
CA ALA A 222 -2.93 -16.75 3.45
C ALA A 222 -4.11 -17.74 3.50
N LEU A 223 -4.35 -18.50 2.42
CA LEU A 223 -5.38 -19.54 2.37
C LEU A 223 -5.04 -20.76 3.24
N THR A 224 -3.79 -21.20 3.17
CA THR A 224 -3.34 -22.47 3.75
C THR A 224 -2.79 -22.33 5.17
N GLY A 225 -2.41 -21.12 5.58
CA GLY A 225 -1.85 -20.83 6.89
C GLY A 225 -0.37 -21.20 7.04
N VAL A 226 0.32 -21.53 5.94
CA VAL A 226 1.76 -21.87 5.93
C VAL A 226 2.61 -20.68 5.48
N ASP A 227 3.88 -20.67 5.88
CA ASP A 227 4.91 -19.75 5.35
C ASP A 227 5.41 -20.17 3.94
N THR A 228 6.22 -19.33 3.30
CA THR A 228 6.71 -19.57 1.93
C THR A 228 7.61 -20.81 1.80
N GLY A 229 8.44 -21.08 2.81
CA GLY A 229 9.26 -22.29 2.84
C GLY A 229 8.40 -23.56 2.93
N ARG A 230 7.40 -23.59 3.82
CA ARG A 230 6.46 -24.72 3.91
C ARG A 230 5.62 -24.89 2.64
N LEU A 231 5.28 -23.79 1.96
CA LEU A 231 4.61 -23.83 0.66
C LEU A 231 5.48 -24.55 -0.38
N GLU A 232 6.78 -24.23 -0.45
CA GLU A 232 7.75 -24.93 -1.31
C GLU A 232 7.87 -26.42 -0.96
N TYR A 233 8.16 -26.75 0.30
CA TYR A 233 8.35 -28.14 0.75
C TYR A 233 7.11 -29.02 0.51
N SER A 234 5.92 -28.43 0.44
CA SER A 234 4.66 -29.15 0.16
C SER A 234 4.42 -29.44 -1.34
N GLY A 235 5.21 -28.86 -2.24
CA GLY A 235 4.98 -28.89 -3.69
C GLY A 235 3.89 -27.91 -4.17
N GLY A 236 3.48 -26.97 -3.31
CA GLY A 236 2.43 -26.00 -3.63
C GLY A 236 2.90 -24.87 -4.55
N LEU A 237 4.21 -24.60 -4.60
CA LEU A 237 4.78 -23.64 -5.55
C LEU A 237 4.51 -24.10 -6.99
N GLU A 238 4.88 -25.32 -7.35
CA GLU A 238 4.83 -25.82 -8.72
C GLU A 238 3.39 -26.03 -9.20
N LYS A 239 2.50 -26.42 -8.29
CA LYS A 239 1.12 -26.79 -8.65
C LYS A 239 0.14 -25.62 -8.56
N ILE A 240 0.45 -24.57 -7.81
CA ILE A 240 -0.48 -23.45 -7.56
C ILE A 240 0.17 -22.11 -7.86
N SER A 241 1.28 -21.78 -7.18
CA SER A 241 1.85 -20.43 -7.26
C SER A 241 2.46 -20.12 -8.63
N ILE A 242 3.25 -21.03 -9.21
CA ILE A 242 3.87 -20.83 -10.53
C ILE A 242 2.82 -20.68 -11.65
N PRO A 243 1.76 -21.52 -11.73
CA PRO A 243 0.64 -21.27 -12.64
C PRO A 243 0.02 -19.88 -12.47
N ALA A 244 -0.28 -19.48 -11.23
CA ALA A 244 -0.81 -18.14 -10.95
C ALA A 244 0.17 -17.02 -11.34
N MET A 245 1.47 -17.20 -11.11
CA MET A 245 2.52 -16.24 -11.52
C MET A 245 2.55 -16.06 -13.04
N ARG A 246 2.40 -17.15 -13.80
CA ARG A 246 2.32 -17.08 -15.26
C ARG A 246 1.09 -16.31 -15.73
N GLU A 247 -0.03 -16.43 -15.03
CA GLU A 247 -1.22 -15.62 -15.30
C GLU A 247 -0.96 -14.13 -15.02
N VAL A 248 -0.28 -13.77 -13.92
CA VAL A 248 0.14 -12.37 -13.66
C VAL A 248 1.01 -11.85 -14.81
N VAL A 249 1.99 -12.63 -15.26
CA VAL A 249 2.89 -12.27 -16.37
C VAL A 249 2.12 -12.10 -17.68
N ALA A 250 1.13 -12.96 -17.95
CA ALA A 250 0.28 -12.86 -19.14
C ALA A 250 -0.56 -11.59 -19.12
N VAL A 251 -1.13 -11.23 -17.96
CA VAL A 251 -1.88 -9.98 -17.79
C VAL A 251 -0.97 -8.77 -17.98
N ALA A 252 0.23 -8.77 -17.36
CA ALA A 252 1.20 -7.69 -17.53
C ALA A 252 1.58 -7.48 -19.01
N LYS A 253 1.84 -8.57 -19.73
CA LYS A 253 2.16 -8.51 -21.17
C LYS A 253 1.01 -7.95 -21.99
N ALA A 254 -0.22 -8.35 -21.72
CA ALA A 254 -1.41 -7.80 -22.38
C ALA A 254 -1.62 -6.31 -22.06
N ASP A 255 -1.21 -5.86 -20.87
CA ASP A 255 -1.27 -4.47 -20.42
C ASP A 255 -0.05 -3.62 -20.87
N GLY A 256 0.74 -4.14 -21.81
CA GLY A 256 1.88 -3.46 -22.44
C GLY A 256 3.15 -3.45 -21.59
N VAL A 257 3.29 -4.35 -20.62
CA VAL A 257 4.47 -4.48 -19.74
C VAL A 257 5.15 -5.81 -19.95
N ASP A 258 6.34 -5.77 -20.54
CA ASP A 258 7.23 -6.94 -20.63
C ASP A 258 8.05 -7.07 -19.35
N LEU A 259 7.60 -7.95 -18.44
CA LEU A 259 8.35 -8.27 -17.23
C LEU A 259 9.64 -9.03 -17.57
N PRO A 260 10.72 -8.84 -16.79
CA PRO A 260 11.95 -9.61 -16.95
C PRO A 260 11.71 -11.11 -16.95
N ALA A 261 12.44 -11.86 -17.80
CA ALA A 261 12.27 -13.31 -17.93
C ALA A 261 12.51 -14.08 -16.62
N ASN A 262 13.30 -13.51 -15.71
CA ASN A 262 13.57 -14.07 -14.38
C ASN A 262 12.60 -13.59 -13.29
N CYS A 263 11.54 -12.82 -13.59
CA CYS A 263 10.64 -12.28 -12.57
C CYS A 263 10.03 -13.36 -11.66
N ILE A 264 9.62 -14.50 -12.23
CA ILE A 264 9.10 -15.66 -11.46
C ILE A 264 10.18 -16.25 -10.56
N SER A 265 11.39 -16.44 -11.10
CA SER A 265 12.52 -16.98 -10.32
C SER A 265 12.90 -16.04 -9.18
N ASN A 266 12.98 -14.74 -9.44
CA ASN A 266 13.27 -13.73 -8.41
C ASN A 266 12.18 -13.69 -7.32
N ALA A 267 10.91 -13.89 -7.68
CA ALA A 267 9.82 -13.92 -6.71
C ALA A 267 9.87 -15.18 -5.82
N ILE A 268 10.22 -16.34 -6.39
CA ILE A 268 10.37 -17.58 -5.62
C ILE A 268 11.54 -17.46 -4.65
N HIS A 269 12.67 -16.92 -5.12
CA HIS A 269 13.91 -16.84 -4.35
C HIS A 269 14.02 -15.57 -3.48
N SER A 270 12.96 -14.79 -3.33
CA SER A 270 13.02 -13.52 -2.57
C SER A 270 13.23 -13.75 -1.07
N ASP A 271 12.81 -14.91 -0.58
CA ASP A 271 12.79 -15.27 0.84
C ASP A 271 13.66 -16.52 1.13
N ASP A 272 14.60 -16.84 0.23
CA ASP A 272 15.47 -18.02 0.36
C ASP A 272 16.22 -17.99 1.70
N GLY A 273 16.13 -19.09 2.44
CA GLY A 273 16.76 -19.24 3.76
C GLY A 273 15.88 -18.83 4.94
N ASP A 274 14.73 -18.21 4.71
CA ASP A 274 13.80 -17.77 5.76
C ASP A 274 12.50 -18.60 5.76
N TRP A 275 12.00 -18.95 6.96
CA TRP A 275 10.64 -19.46 7.14
C TRP A 275 9.65 -18.28 7.16
N PHE A 276 9.50 -17.60 6.02
CA PHE A 276 8.87 -16.29 5.94
C PHE A 276 7.34 -16.36 5.81
N THR A 277 6.63 -15.79 6.79
CA THR A 277 5.17 -15.65 6.71
C THR A 277 4.81 -14.31 6.05
N PRO A 278 4.19 -14.32 4.85
CA PRO A 278 3.91 -13.10 4.11
C PRO A 278 2.74 -12.32 4.70
N SER A 279 2.64 -11.03 4.35
CA SER A 279 1.78 -10.05 5.03
C SER A 279 0.30 -10.43 5.11
N MET A 280 -0.27 -10.97 4.02
CA MET A 280 -1.69 -11.37 3.99
C MET A 280 -1.93 -12.56 4.91
N ALA A 281 -0.98 -13.51 4.99
CA ALA A 281 -1.05 -14.63 5.92
C ALA A 281 -0.97 -14.18 7.38
N VAL A 282 -0.08 -13.23 7.69
CA VAL A 282 -0.02 -12.60 9.02
C VAL A 282 -1.35 -11.94 9.39
N ASP A 283 -2.01 -11.29 8.44
CA ASP A 283 -3.31 -10.68 8.67
C ASP A 283 -4.42 -11.69 8.92
N VAL A 284 -4.49 -12.76 8.14
CA VAL A 284 -5.42 -13.87 8.38
C VAL A 284 -5.21 -14.46 9.79
N GLN A 285 -3.95 -14.69 10.19
CA GLN A 285 -3.60 -15.21 11.52
C GLN A 285 -4.05 -14.26 12.64
N LYS A 286 -3.90 -12.94 12.45
CA LYS A 286 -4.33 -11.91 13.40
C LYS A 286 -5.83 -11.63 13.37
N GLY A 287 -6.58 -12.23 12.44
CA GLY A 287 -8.00 -11.96 12.27
C GLY A 287 -8.31 -10.59 11.66
N ASN A 288 -7.36 -9.99 10.93
CA ASN A 288 -7.52 -8.71 10.24
C ASN A 288 -8.09 -8.92 8.83
N PRO A 289 -8.93 -8.00 8.32
CA PRO A 289 -9.23 -7.93 6.89
C PRO A 289 -7.95 -7.83 6.05
N ILE A 290 -8.00 -8.46 4.89
CA ILE A 290 -6.88 -8.59 3.95
C ILE A 290 -7.06 -7.66 2.74
N GLU A 291 -5.95 -7.28 2.12
CA GLU A 291 -5.88 -6.43 0.91
C GLU A 291 -6.32 -7.20 -0.37
N LEU A 292 -7.46 -7.90 -0.31
CA LEU A 292 -7.93 -8.80 -1.36
C LEU A 292 -8.24 -8.05 -2.66
N GLU A 293 -9.06 -7.01 -2.58
CA GLU A 293 -9.55 -6.28 -3.75
C GLU A 293 -8.40 -5.58 -4.49
N VAL A 294 -7.47 -4.97 -3.76
CA VAL A 294 -6.40 -4.19 -4.39
C VAL A 294 -5.24 -5.04 -4.90
N ILE A 295 -5.04 -6.25 -4.37
CA ILE A 295 -3.98 -7.16 -4.85
C ILE A 295 -4.52 -8.06 -5.97
N VAL A 296 -5.63 -8.75 -5.74
CA VAL A 296 -6.16 -9.76 -6.67
C VAL A 296 -7.37 -9.24 -7.45
N GLY A 297 -8.31 -8.55 -6.80
CA GLY A 297 -9.54 -8.05 -7.45
C GLY A 297 -9.27 -7.08 -8.61
N ASN A 298 -8.39 -6.10 -8.40
CA ASN A 298 -7.98 -5.13 -9.41
C ASN A 298 -7.25 -5.82 -10.57
N LEU A 299 -6.35 -6.76 -10.27
CA LEU A 299 -5.66 -7.55 -11.29
C LEU A 299 -6.65 -8.34 -12.15
N LEU A 300 -7.65 -9.00 -11.55
CA LEU A 300 -8.70 -9.72 -12.27
C LEU A 300 -9.63 -8.79 -13.06
N THR A 301 -9.80 -7.54 -12.62
CA THR A 301 -10.53 -6.53 -13.40
C THR A 301 -9.78 -6.16 -14.66
N VAL A 302 -8.49 -5.84 -14.56
CA VAL A 302 -7.64 -5.55 -15.72
C VAL A 302 -7.51 -6.76 -16.64
N ALA A 303 -7.37 -7.98 -16.10
CA ALA A 303 -7.34 -9.20 -16.91
C ALA A 303 -8.61 -9.36 -17.77
N ARG A 304 -9.79 -9.07 -17.21
CA ARG A 304 -11.06 -9.10 -17.96
C ARG A 304 -11.14 -7.99 -19.00
N GLU A 305 -10.72 -6.77 -18.68
CA GLU A 305 -10.65 -5.66 -19.65
C GLU A 305 -9.77 -6.01 -20.86
N LEU A 306 -8.71 -6.78 -20.64
CA LEU A 306 -7.74 -7.20 -21.66
C LEU A 306 -8.04 -8.59 -22.28
N ASN A 307 -9.13 -9.25 -21.88
CA ASN A 307 -9.51 -10.59 -22.32
C ASN A 307 -8.42 -11.66 -22.08
N VAL A 308 -7.73 -11.60 -20.94
CA VAL A 308 -6.74 -12.60 -20.52
C VAL A 308 -7.37 -13.61 -19.57
N GLU A 309 -7.21 -14.90 -19.85
CA GLU A 309 -7.67 -15.96 -18.95
C GLU A 309 -6.78 -16.08 -17.72
N THR A 310 -7.42 -16.12 -16.54
CA THR A 310 -6.74 -16.23 -15.25
C THR A 310 -7.41 -17.25 -14.32
N PRO A 311 -7.55 -18.53 -14.72
CA PRO A 311 -8.31 -19.53 -13.97
C PRO A 311 -7.77 -19.76 -12.55
N THR A 312 -6.45 -19.78 -12.37
CA THR A 312 -5.81 -20.02 -11.07
C THR A 312 -6.03 -18.83 -10.14
N LEU A 313 -5.78 -17.60 -10.62
CA LEU A 313 -6.01 -16.37 -9.85
C LEU A 313 -7.50 -16.20 -9.50
N ASN A 314 -8.42 -16.55 -10.40
CA ASN A 314 -9.87 -16.53 -10.11
C ASN A 314 -10.23 -17.48 -8.98
N LEU A 315 -9.69 -18.71 -8.99
CA LEU A 315 -9.92 -19.66 -7.89
C LEU A 315 -9.36 -19.14 -6.56
N LEU A 316 -8.14 -18.59 -6.57
CA LEU A 316 -7.53 -18.00 -5.37
C LEU A 316 -8.36 -16.84 -4.83
N TYR A 317 -8.86 -15.96 -5.71
CA TYR A 317 -9.74 -14.85 -5.34
C TYR A 317 -11.02 -15.32 -4.68
N GLU A 318 -11.75 -16.26 -5.28
CA GLU A 318 -13.03 -16.73 -4.73
C GLU A 318 -12.87 -17.43 -3.39
N LEU A 319 -11.80 -18.21 -3.21
CA LEU A 319 -11.47 -18.81 -1.91
C LEU A 319 -11.12 -17.75 -0.86
N LEU A 320 -10.30 -16.75 -1.23
CA LEU A 320 -9.93 -15.66 -0.33
C LEU A 320 -11.11 -14.75 -0.01
N LYS A 321 -12.10 -14.63 -0.88
CA LYS A 321 -13.33 -13.88 -0.61
C LYS A 321 -14.12 -14.51 0.52
N VAL A 322 -14.15 -15.84 0.61
CA VAL A 322 -14.73 -16.56 1.76
C VAL A 322 -13.91 -16.32 3.02
N VAL A 323 -12.58 -16.31 2.92
CA VAL A 323 -11.70 -15.95 4.05
C VAL A 323 -11.94 -14.53 4.53
N GLN A 324 -12.02 -13.56 3.61
CA GLN A 324 -12.30 -12.15 3.89
C GLN A 324 -13.67 -11.99 4.54
N PHE A 325 -14.70 -12.68 4.06
CA PHE A 325 -16.03 -12.70 4.69
C PHE A 325 -15.93 -13.13 6.16
N ARG A 326 -15.28 -14.28 6.43
CA ARG A 326 -15.06 -14.79 7.80
C ARG A 326 -14.30 -13.79 8.67
N LEU A 327 -13.30 -13.11 8.13
CA LEU A 327 -12.51 -12.10 8.86
C LEU A 327 -13.37 -10.88 9.21
N LYS A 328 -14.15 -10.38 8.25
CA LYS A 328 -15.06 -9.25 8.45
C LYS A 328 -16.18 -9.58 9.44
N GLU A 329 -16.75 -10.78 9.35
CA GLU A 329 -17.75 -11.27 10.31
C GLU A 329 -17.19 -11.29 11.74
N LYS A 330 -16.00 -11.87 11.94
CA LYS A 330 -15.35 -11.90 13.27
C LYS A 330 -15.05 -10.51 13.85
N GLN A 331 -14.89 -9.51 12.99
CA GLN A 331 -14.70 -8.11 13.40
C GLN A 331 -16.02 -7.32 13.54
N GLY A 332 -17.17 -7.94 13.32
CA GLY A 332 -18.47 -7.27 13.37
C GLY A 332 -18.72 -6.32 12.19
N LEU A 333 -17.91 -6.40 11.11
CA LEU A 333 -18.10 -5.63 9.88
C LEU A 333 -19.19 -6.21 8.99
N VAL A 334 -19.58 -7.46 9.23
CA VAL A 334 -20.69 -8.15 8.58
C VAL A 334 -21.47 -8.90 9.65
N SER A 335 -22.80 -8.82 9.61
CA SER A 335 -23.68 -9.60 10.48
C SER A 335 -24.39 -10.68 9.67
N LEU A 336 -24.51 -11.87 10.27
CA LEU A 336 -25.37 -12.92 9.77
C LEU A 336 -26.77 -12.80 10.37
N PRO A 337 -27.83 -13.20 9.64
CA PRO A 337 -29.14 -13.37 10.22
C PRO A 337 -29.12 -14.48 11.28
N GLU A 338 -29.97 -14.35 12.32
CA GLU A 338 -30.08 -15.34 13.39
C GLU A 338 -30.41 -16.76 12.86
N LYS A 339 -31.22 -16.82 11.80
CA LYS A 339 -31.54 -18.05 11.09
C LYS A 339 -31.04 -17.97 9.65
N ARG A 340 -30.29 -18.99 9.22
CA ARG A 340 -29.84 -19.12 7.83
C ARG A 340 -31.05 -19.23 6.89
N PRO A 341 -31.22 -18.32 5.91
CA PRO A 341 -32.30 -18.42 4.95
C PRO A 341 -32.19 -19.70 4.10
N ILE A 342 -33.32 -20.33 3.82
CA ILE A 342 -33.42 -21.39 2.82
C ILE A 342 -33.51 -20.70 1.46
N HIS A 343 -32.50 -20.89 0.62
CA HIS A 343 -32.51 -20.40 -0.76
C HIS A 343 -32.81 -21.55 -1.72
N ASP A 344 -33.69 -21.29 -2.68
CA ASP A 344 -34.06 -22.18 -3.79
C ASP A 344 -33.02 -22.15 -4.93
N LYS A 345 -32.08 -21.20 -4.90
CA LYS A 345 -31.06 -20.95 -5.95
C LYS A 345 -30.30 -22.17 -6.48
N PHE A 346 -30.15 -23.23 -5.68
CA PHE A 346 -29.41 -24.44 -6.04
C PHE A 346 -30.25 -25.72 -5.96
N TRP A 347 -31.57 -25.58 -5.92
CA TRP A 347 -32.48 -26.72 -6.06
C TRP A 347 -32.76 -26.96 -7.54
N CYS A 348 -32.43 -28.16 -8.01
CA CYS A 348 -32.57 -28.59 -9.39
C CYS A 348 -34.01 -28.88 -9.78
#